data_AF-A0A1Y5K076-F1
#
_entry.id   AF-A0A1Y5K076-F1
#
_cell.length_a   1.000
_cell.length_b   1.000
_cell.length_c   1.000
_cell.angle_alpha   90.00
_cell.angle_beta   90.00
_cell.angle_gamma   90.00
#
_symmetry.space_group_name_H-M   'P 1'
#
loop_
_entity.id
_entity.type
_entity.pdbx_description
1 polymer ?
#
loop_
_entity_poly.entity_id
_entity_poly.type
_entity_poly.pdbx_seq_one_letter_code
_entity_poly.pdbx_strand_id
1 'polypeptide(L)'
;MEEVIKLYDSLNLSLRIFNSQNKEFPVTGRNMDWYWQLTSSLYAFPAGLERQGVDQNFADTEYGKNNTSILTCTSSYRSLVTVLEYPSSKVAFAAADGLNEKGLVINALYDGETRFPDETKSDKPRLSILRMVQYTLDTCASVQEPYIVN
;
A
#
# COMPACT_ATOMS: atom_id res chain seq x y z
N MET A 1 0.37 -36.13 5.78
CA MET A 1 1.08 -35.08 6.57
C MET A 1 1.47 -33.90 5.68
N GLU A 2 1.93 -34.13 4.44
CA GLU A 2 2.19 -33.05 3.45
C GLU A 2 0.95 -32.24 3.02
N GLU A 3 -0.23 -32.86 2.91
CA GLU A 3 -1.48 -32.12 2.56
C GLU A 3 -1.94 -31.15 3.66
N VAL A 4 -1.68 -31.47 4.93
CA VAL A 4 -2.03 -30.60 6.07
C VAL A 4 -1.10 -29.38 6.12
N ILE A 5 0.16 -29.53 5.70
CA ILE A 5 1.12 -28.42 5.60
C ILE A 5 0.76 -27.49 4.43
N LYS A 6 0.34 -28.03 3.28
CA LYS A 6 -0.12 -27.21 2.15
C LYS A 6 -1.34 -26.34 2.46
N LEU A 7 -2.25 -26.83 3.33
CA LEU A 7 -3.40 -26.03 3.78
C LEU A 7 -2.96 -24.84 4.63
N TYR A 8 -1.93 -24.98 5.47
CA TYR A 8 -1.41 -23.88 6.30
C TYR A 8 -0.63 -22.82 5.50
N ASP A 9 0.12 -23.21 4.47
CA ASP A 9 0.85 -22.25 3.61
C ASP A 9 -0.08 -21.35 2.77
N SER A 10 -1.37 -21.69 2.69
CA SER A 10 -2.37 -20.98 1.87
C SER A 10 -3.24 -19.97 2.62
N LEU A 11 -3.10 -19.84 3.94
CA LEU A 11 -4.03 -19.07 4.78
C LEU A 11 -3.39 -17.79 5.38
N ASN A 12 -2.83 -16.92 4.55
CA ASN A 12 -2.62 -15.51 4.94
C ASN A 12 -3.96 -14.76 4.81
N LEU A 13 -4.85 -14.94 5.79
CA LEU A 13 -6.21 -14.39 5.77
C LEU A 13 -6.30 -13.05 6.52
N SER A 14 -5.84 -11.98 5.88
CA SER A 14 -6.22 -10.65 6.34
C SER A 14 -7.74 -10.43 6.18
N LEU A 15 -8.40 -9.98 7.23
CA LEU A 15 -9.81 -9.59 7.27
C LEU A 15 -9.92 -8.07 7.42
N ARG A 16 -10.93 -7.50 6.75
CA ARG A 16 -11.35 -6.10 6.93
C ARG A 16 -12.86 -6.05 7.15
N ILE A 17 -13.28 -5.27 8.13
CA ILE A 17 -14.70 -5.02 8.43
C ILE A 17 -14.94 -3.51 8.42
N PHE A 18 -16.04 -3.11 7.78
CA PHE A 18 -16.56 -1.75 7.84
C PHE A 18 -17.92 -1.75 8.55
N ASN A 19 -18.02 -1.03 9.66
CA ASN A 19 -19.26 -0.86 10.41
C ASN A 19 -19.74 0.58 10.28
N SER A 20 -20.92 0.76 9.70
CA SER A 20 -21.60 2.05 9.54
C SER A 20 -23.02 2.05 10.13
N GLN A 21 -23.29 1.16 11.09
CA GLN A 21 -24.58 1.10 11.79
C GLN A 21 -24.91 2.45 12.45
N ASN A 22 -23.88 3.11 13.00
CA ASN A 22 -23.94 4.54 13.30
C ASN A 22 -23.29 5.32 12.15
N LYS A 23 -24.09 6.10 11.40
CA LYS A 23 -23.61 6.89 10.26
C LYS A 23 -22.72 8.06 10.66
N GLU A 24 -22.82 8.55 11.89
CA GLU A 24 -21.96 9.62 12.42
C GLU A 24 -20.58 9.11 12.84
N PHE A 25 -20.48 7.82 13.15
CA PHE A 25 -19.26 7.17 13.63
C PHE A 25 -18.98 5.88 12.85
N PRO A 26 -18.69 5.97 11.54
CA PRO A 26 -18.25 4.82 10.78
C PRO A 26 -16.89 4.33 11.30
N VAL A 27 -16.75 3.02 11.47
CA VAL A 27 -15.52 2.39 11.98
C VAL A 27 -15.04 1.33 11.00
N THR A 28 -13.74 1.34 10.71
CA THR A 28 -13.06 0.27 9.96
C THR A 28 -12.11 -0.47 10.89
N GLY A 29 -12.19 -1.79 10.88
CA GLY A 29 -11.25 -2.68 11.56
C GLY A 29 -10.54 -3.58 10.56
N ARG A 30 -9.27 -3.91 10.83
CA ARG A 30 -8.44 -4.79 10.00
C ARG A 30 -7.48 -5.57 10.88
N ASN A 31 -7.26 -6.86 10.58
CA ASN A 31 -6.11 -7.60 11.10
C ASN A 31 -5.06 -7.82 9.99
N MET A 32 -3.84 -8.13 10.39
CA MET A 32 -2.75 -8.50 9.50
C MET A 32 -2.26 -9.89 9.91
N ASP A 33 -2.63 -10.90 9.15
CA ASP A 33 -2.13 -12.25 9.30
C ASP A 33 -1.04 -12.49 8.26
N TRP A 34 0.13 -12.91 8.72
CA TRP A 34 1.30 -13.19 7.90
C TRP A 34 2.03 -14.43 8.39
N TYR A 35 2.61 -15.20 7.47
CA TYR A 35 3.29 -16.45 7.77
C TYR A 35 4.50 -16.31 8.73
N TRP A 36 5.13 -15.13 8.77
CA TRP A 36 6.25 -14.83 9.65
C TRP A 36 6.07 -13.47 10.33
N GLN A 37 6.79 -13.23 11.42
CA GLN A 37 6.66 -11.98 12.17
C GLN A 37 7.16 -10.78 11.37
N LEU A 38 6.24 -9.91 11.00
CA LEU A 38 6.56 -8.60 10.42
C LEU A 38 6.93 -7.61 11.54
N THR A 39 7.93 -6.76 11.28
CA THR A 39 8.12 -5.54 12.07
C THR A 39 7.29 -4.44 11.43
N SER A 40 6.55 -3.69 12.25
CA SER A 40 5.76 -2.55 11.78
C SER A 40 5.87 -1.37 12.72
N SER A 41 5.88 -0.17 12.14
CA SER A 41 5.86 1.10 12.88
C SER A 41 4.72 1.98 12.38
N LEU A 42 4.30 2.92 13.23
CA LEU A 42 3.30 3.92 12.89
C LEU A 42 3.99 5.22 12.50
N TYR A 43 3.71 5.71 11.29
CA TYR A 43 4.27 6.95 10.77
C TYR A 43 3.19 8.00 10.59
N ALA A 44 3.48 9.24 11.00
CA ALA A 44 2.70 10.41 10.66
C ALA A 44 3.42 11.19 9.55
N PHE A 45 2.81 11.29 8.38
CA PHE A 45 3.35 12.03 7.24
C PHE A 45 2.63 13.38 7.10
N PRO A 46 3.37 14.50 6.98
CA PRO A 46 2.77 15.77 6.57
C PRO A 46 2.36 15.74 5.09
N ALA A 47 1.51 16.68 4.68
CA ALA A 47 1.29 16.99 3.27
C ALA A 47 2.51 17.74 2.68
N GLY A 48 2.60 17.79 1.35
CA GLY A 48 3.66 18.48 0.61
C GLY A 48 4.94 17.65 0.40
N LEU A 49 4.94 16.36 0.77
CA LEU A 49 6.04 15.44 0.48
C LEU A 49 6.03 15.02 -0.99
N GLU A 50 7.18 15.11 -1.63
CA GLU A 50 7.45 14.50 -2.93
C GLU A 50 7.58 12.97 -2.77
N ARG A 51 6.85 12.23 -3.61
CA ARG A 51 6.79 10.78 -3.60
C ARG A 51 7.11 10.22 -4.97
N GLN A 52 7.64 9.01 -4.96
CA GLN A 52 7.87 8.20 -6.15
C GLN A 52 7.11 6.88 -6.03
N GLY A 53 6.57 6.38 -7.13
CA GLY A 53 5.77 5.16 -7.20
C GLY A 53 6.59 3.89 -7.03
N VAL A 54 7.91 3.95 -7.25
CA VAL A 54 8.83 2.81 -7.14
C VAL A 54 10.12 3.26 -6.46
N ASP A 55 10.79 2.34 -5.75
CA ASP A 55 12.11 2.63 -5.18
C ASP A 55 13.10 3.10 -6.25
N GLN A 56 13.88 4.16 -5.97
CA GLN A 56 14.74 4.77 -6.96
C GLN A 56 15.87 3.82 -7.40
N ASN A 57 16.45 3.06 -6.47
CA ASN A 57 17.52 2.13 -6.83
C ASN A 57 16.98 0.99 -7.71
N PHE A 58 15.78 0.51 -7.39
CA PHE A 58 15.08 -0.45 -8.24
C PHE A 58 14.76 0.16 -9.61
N ALA A 59 14.20 1.37 -9.65
CA ALA A 59 13.82 2.04 -10.89
C ALA A 59 15.02 2.30 -11.81
N ASP A 60 16.17 2.72 -11.25
CA ASP A 60 17.40 2.93 -12.00
C ASP A 60 17.97 1.62 -12.58
N THR A 61 17.80 0.52 -11.83
CA THR A 61 18.30 -0.81 -12.24
C THR A 61 17.43 -1.44 -13.31
N GLU A 62 16.11 -1.42 -13.11
CA GLU A 62 15.16 -2.13 -14.00
C GLU A 62 14.73 -1.30 -15.20
N TYR A 63 14.60 0.02 -15.06
CA TYR A 63 14.06 0.91 -16.09
C TYR A 63 15.09 1.92 -16.63
N GLY A 64 16.29 1.92 -16.06
CA GLY A 64 17.34 2.87 -16.39
C GLY A 64 17.21 4.22 -15.68
N LYS A 65 18.36 4.90 -15.58
CA LYS A 65 18.46 6.24 -15.00
C LYS A 65 17.68 7.25 -15.83
N ASN A 66 17.10 8.26 -15.16
CA ASN A 66 16.28 9.32 -15.76
C ASN A 66 15.02 8.83 -16.49
N ASN A 67 14.53 7.62 -16.18
CA ASN A 67 13.27 7.16 -16.75
C ASN A 67 12.11 8.03 -16.24
N THR A 68 11.22 8.44 -17.13
CA THR A 68 10.02 9.25 -16.81
C THR A 68 8.78 8.39 -16.61
N SER A 69 8.97 7.07 -16.51
CA SER A 69 7.87 6.11 -16.47
C SER A 69 7.44 5.75 -15.05
N ILE A 70 8.17 6.23 -14.03
CA ILE A 70 7.76 6.09 -12.62
C ILE A 70 6.76 7.18 -12.29
N LEU A 71 5.66 6.79 -11.64
CA LEU A 71 4.69 7.74 -11.09
C LEU A 71 5.36 8.64 -10.04
N THR A 72 5.21 9.95 -10.14
CA THR A 72 5.60 10.89 -9.09
C THR A 72 4.38 11.67 -8.64
N CYS A 73 4.33 12.03 -7.35
CA CYS A 73 3.28 12.87 -6.84
C CYS A 73 3.73 13.67 -5.62
N THR A 74 3.11 14.83 -5.42
CA THR A 74 3.20 15.56 -4.15
C THR A 74 2.00 15.19 -3.29
N SER A 75 2.24 14.78 -2.05
CA SER A 75 1.15 14.46 -1.11
C SER A 75 0.27 15.67 -0.84
N SER A 76 -1.02 15.53 -1.11
CA SER A 76 -2.04 16.56 -0.87
C SER A 76 -2.61 16.51 0.54
N TYR A 77 -2.48 15.36 1.21
CA TYR A 77 -3.08 15.11 2.51
C TYR A 77 -2.05 14.57 3.51
N ARG A 78 -2.20 14.99 4.77
CA ARG A 78 -1.52 14.38 5.91
C ARG A 78 -2.07 12.99 6.16
N SER A 79 -1.22 12.05 6.55
CA SER A 79 -1.63 10.67 6.79
C SER A 79 -0.96 10.03 8.00
N LEU A 80 -1.66 9.07 8.60
CA LEU A 80 -1.15 8.17 9.63
C LEU A 80 -1.15 6.76 9.05
N VAL A 81 0.01 6.11 9.00
CA VAL A 81 0.24 4.91 8.18
C VAL A 81 1.01 3.87 8.97
N THR A 82 0.53 2.63 8.95
CA THR A 82 1.28 1.46 9.40
C THR A 82 2.24 1.06 8.28
N VAL A 83 3.53 1.15 8.57
CA VAL A 83 4.60 0.84 7.63
C VAL A 83 5.28 -0.46 8.04
N LEU A 84 5.42 -1.37 7.09
CA LEU A 84 6.14 -2.63 7.26
C LEU A 84 7.63 -2.42 7.05
N GLU A 85 8.42 -3.07 7.90
CA GLU A 85 9.87 -2.98 7.94
C GLU A 85 10.50 -4.37 7.90
N TYR A 86 11.66 -4.48 7.28
CA TYR A 86 12.45 -5.71 7.33
C TYR A 86 12.88 -5.98 8.79
N PRO A 87 12.62 -7.18 9.36
CA PRO A 87 12.93 -7.46 10.76
C PRO A 87 14.40 -7.28 11.13
N SER A 88 15.30 -7.57 10.19
CA SER A 88 16.75 -7.53 10.40
C SER A 88 17.37 -6.14 10.35
N SER A 89 16.74 -5.19 9.65
CA SER A 89 17.35 -3.88 9.35
C SER A 89 16.47 -2.68 9.72
N LYS A 90 15.19 -2.91 10.08
CA LYS A 90 14.18 -1.85 10.29
C LYS A 90 14.04 -0.90 9.10
N VAL A 91 14.39 -1.37 7.90
CA VAL A 91 14.20 -0.61 6.67
C VAL A 91 12.75 -0.78 6.25
N ALA A 92 12.03 0.34 6.18
CA ALA A 92 10.66 0.41 5.68
C ALA A 92 10.60 -0.04 4.21
N PHE A 93 9.66 -0.92 3.88
CA PHE A 93 9.50 -1.42 2.51
C PHE A 93 8.07 -1.32 1.96
N ALA A 94 7.05 -1.20 2.81
CA ALA A 94 5.66 -1.10 2.33
C ALA A 94 4.75 -0.34 3.30
N ALA A 95 3.80 0.41 2.75
CA ALA A 95 2.65 0.90 3.51
C ALA A 95 1.57 -0.18 3.52
N ALA A 96 1.20 -0.70 4.70
CA ALA A 96 0.21 -1.77 4.83
C ALA A 96 -1.22 -1.25 4.92
N ASP A 97 -1.43 -0.19 5.70
CA ASP A 97 -2.70 0.47 5.89
C ASP A 97 -2.50 1.86 6.49
N GLY A 98 -3.57 2.66 6.46
CA GLY A 98 -3.56 3.96 7.11
C GLY A 98 -4.84 4.74 6.87
N LEU A 99 -4.83 5.97 7.35
CA LEU A 99 -5.86 6.96 7.12
C LEU A 99 -5.28 8.34 6.86
N ASN A 100 -5.99 9.16 6.10
CA ASN A 100 -5.60 10.55 5.88
C ASN A 100 -6.51 11.54 6.63
N GLU A 101 -6.14 12.82 6.61
CA GLU A 101 -6.86 13.90 7.29
C GLU A 101 -8.28 14.15 6.77
N LYS A 102 -8.66 13.54 5.64
CA LYS A 102 -10.03 13.57 5.10
C LYS A 102 -10.89 12.39 5.58
N GLY A 103 -10.32 11.49 6.37
CA GLY A 103 -11.00 10.30 6.88
C GLY A 103 -11.03 9.14 5.90
N LEU A 104 -10.31 9.21 4.78
CA LEU A 104 -10.13 8.07 3.88
C LEU A 104 -9.25 7.03 4.55
N VAL A 105 -9.72 5.78 4.60
CA VAL A 105 -8.99 4.62 5.17
C VAL A 105 -8.66 3.65 4.05
N ILE A 106 -7.40 3.26 3.93
CA ILE A 106 -6.91 2.29 2.95
C ILE A 106 -6.25 1.12 3.68
N ASN A 107 -6.57 -0.11 3.28
CA ASN A 107 -5.96 -1.32 3.82
C ASN A 107 -5.55 -2.25 2.66
N ALA A 108 -4.28 -2.61 2.55
CA ALA A 108 -3.81 -3.61 1.58
C ALA A 108 -3.89 -5.01 2.18
N LEU A 109 -4.80 -5.84 1.67
CA LEU A 109 -4.98 -7.23 2.11
C LEU A 109 -4.17 -8.16 1.21
N TYR A 110 -3.67 -9.26 1.78
CA TYR A 110 -2.94 -10.26 1.00
C TYR A 110 -3.87 -11.01 0.06
N ASP A 111 -3.43 -11.16 -1.19
CA ASP A 111 -4.04 -12.03 -2.18
C ASP A 111 -2.92 -12.69 -3.01
N GLY A 112 -2.66 -13.98 -2.76
CA GLY A 112 -1.63 -14.75 -3.46
C GLY A 112 -1.99 -15.11 -4.90
N GLU A 113 -3.25 -14.97 -5.29
CA GLU A 113 -3.73 -15.29 -6.64
C GLU A 113 -3.75 -14.07 -7.57
N THR A 114 -3.48 -12.87 -7.04
CA THR A 114 -3.39 -11.65 -7.84
C THR A 114 -2.34 -11.80 -8.96
N ARG A 115 -2.71 -11.31 -10.15
CA ARG A 115 -1.83 -11.20 -11.32
C ARG A 115 -1.83 -9.77 -11.79
N PHE A 116 -0.65 -9.17 -11.87
CA PHE A 116 -0.48 -7.85 -12.46
C PHE A 116 -0.30 -7.97 -13.97
N PRO A 117 -0.84 -7.01 -14.75
CA PRO A 117 -0.63 -7.00 -16.19
C PRO A 117 0.84 -6.80 -16.52
N ASP A 118 1.24 -7.23 -17.71
CA ASP A 118 2.55 -6.94 -18.28
C ASP A 118 2.70 -5.42 -18.44
N GLU A 119 3.55 -4.83 -17.61
CA GLU A 119 3.78 -3.40 -17.57
C GLU A 119 4.42 -2.84 -18.85
N THR A 120 5.05 -3.68 -19.68
CA THR A 120 5.60 -3.25 -20.98
C THR A 120 4.50 -2.95 -22.00
N LYS A 121 3.26 -3.37 -21.74
CA LYS A 121 2.09 -3.17 -22.62
C LYS A 121 1.22 -1.99 -22.19
N SER A 122 1.68 -1.17 -21.26
CA SER A 122 0.94 -0.03 -20.72
C SER A 122 1.78 1.24 -20.81
N ASP A 123 1.17 2.32 -21.29
CA ASP A 123 1.78 3.65 -21.31
C ASP A 123 1.55 4.43 -20.00
N LYS A 124 0.83 3.84 -19.04
CA LYS A 124 0.58 4.47 -17.73
C LYS A 124 1.86 4.46 -16.87
N PRO A 125 2.08 5.52 -16.08
CA PRO A 125 3.14 5.52 -15.06
C PRO A 125 3.08 4.32 -14.12
N ARG A 126 4.27 3.83 -13.75
CA ARG A 126 4.49 2.65 -12.90
C ARG A 126 4.33 3.01 -11.43
N LEU A 127 3.56 2.19 -10.72
CA LEU A 127 3.37 2.27 -9.27
C LEU A 127 3.56 0.88 -8.66
N SER A 128 4.48 0.77 -7.71
CA SER A 128 4.68 -0.44 -6.92
C SER A 128 3.47 -0.69 -6.03
N ILE A 129 3.02 -1.95 -5.97
CA ILE A 129 1.96 -2.36 -5.06
C ILE A 129 2.30 -2.03 -3.59
N LEU A 130 3.58 -2.06 -3.22
CA LEU A 130 4.05 -1.75 -1.87
C LEU A 130 3.86 -0.27 -1.49
N ARG A 131 3.65 0.60 -2.48
CA ARG A 131 3.44 2.05 -2.32
C ARG A 131 2.02 2.51 -2.64
N MET A 132 1.17 1.62 -3.17
CA MET A 132 -0.19 1.93 -3.59
C MET A 132 -1.04 2.52 -2.45
N VAL A 133 -0.90 1.98 -1.22
CA VAL A 133 -1.61 2.49 -0.03
C VAL A 133 -1.24 3.95 0.23
N GLN A 134 0.07 4.25 0.33
CA GLN A 134 0.53 5.60 0.62
C GLN A 134 0.15 6.57 -0.50
N TYR A 135 0.33 6.17 -1.76
CA TYR A 135 -0.05 6.98 -2.91
C TYR A 135 -1.54 7.34 -2.87
N THR A 136 -2.41 6.38 -2.58
CA THR A 136 -3.86 6.63 -2.50
C THR A 136 -4.20 7.58 -1.35
N LEU A 137 -3.59 7.39 -0.17
CA LEU A 137 -3.78 8.28 0.98
C LEU A 137 -3.27 9.70 0.72
N ASP A 138 -2.18 9.82 -0.05
CA ASP A 138 -1.53 11.08 -0.40
C ASP A 138 -2.30 11.85 -1.47
N THR A 139 -3.09 11.18 -2.33
CA THR A 139 -3.69 11.79 -3.53
C THR A 139 -5.22 11.83 -3.55
N CYS A 140 -5.91 11.06 -2.71
CA CYS A 140 -7.37 10.99 -2.71
C CYS A 140 -7.99 11.43 -1.37
N ALA A 141 -9.05 12.23 -1.39
CA ALA A 141 -9.83 12.59 -0.21
C ALA A 141 -10.98 11.61 0.08
N SER A 142 -11.49 10.92 -0.94
CA SER A 142 -12.67 10.05 -0.81
C SER A 142 -12.66 8.89 -1.80
N VAL A 143 -13.50 7.89 -1.54
CA VAL A 143 -13.67 6.71 -2.43
C VAL A 143 -14.31 7.05 -3.79
N GLN A 144 -14.88 8.24 -3.95
CA GLN A 144 -15.49 8.67 -5.21
C GLN A 144 -14.49 9.31 -6.17
N GLU A 145 -13.30 9.67 -5.69
CA GLU A 145 -12.30 10.29 -6.53
C GLU A 145 -11.66 9.27 -7.47
N PRO A 146 -11.45 9.63 -8.75
CA PRO A 146 -10.73 8.77 -9.67
C PRO A 146 -9.26 8.66 -9.23
N TYR A 147 -8.66 7.47 -9.39
CA TYR A 147 -7.21 7.30 -9.24
C TYR A 147 -6.49 8.16 -10.29
N ILE A 148 -5.89 9.28 -9.89
CA ILE A 148 -5.29 10.26 -10.80
C ILE A 148 -3.87 9.81 -11.20
N VAL A 149 -3.77 8.97 -12.22
CA VAL A 149 -2.50 8.76 -12.93
C VAL A 149 -2.42 9.84 -14.03
N ASN A 150 -1.98 11.05 -13.66
CA ASN A 150 -1.66 12.13 -14.61
C ASN A 150 -0.30 11.89 -15.26
#